data_AF-A0A1Z4NF25-F1
#
_entry.id   AF-A0A1Z4NF25-F1
#
_cell.length_a   1.000
_cell.length_b   1.000
_cell.length_c   1.000
_cell.angle_alpha   90.00
_cell.angle_beta   90.00
_cell.angle_gamma   90.00
#
_symmetry.space_group_name_H-M   'P 1'
#
loop_
_entity.id
_entity.type
_entity.pdbx_description
1 polymer ?
#
loop_
_entity_poly.entity_id
_entity_poly.type
_entity_poly.pdbx_seq_one_letter_code
_entity_poly.pdbx_strand_id
1 'polypeptide(L)'
;MAVNIARTATSKELLSDVFARLHSRSCPTEFNFHMHTVYSDGRLQPSVLMEQALAIGLKGLAITDHHTIDGYEVARQWLDDWKWSHPGEDVPYLWTGVEINANLLDVEVHILGYAFAYNAPSLKPYLQRRIVTGSDYEAKNVIAAIHQGGGLAVLAHPARYRKPLHELIPAAAALGIDGVEAFYAYNNPNPWKPSVIETEQVQKLAFEYGLYTTCGTDTHGNSLLQRI
;
A
#
# COMPACT_ATOMS: atom_id res chain seq x y z
N MET A 1 13.44 -23.87 -6.61
CA MET A 1 12.53 -22.83 -6.09
C MET A 1 13.15 -21.95 -4.99
N ALA A 2 14.48 -21.78 -4.92
CA ALA A 2 15.13 -20.94 -3.89
C ALA A 2 15.29 -19.46 -4.28
N VAL A 3 15.00 -19.11 -5.55
CA VAL A 3 15.33 -17.80 -6.14
C VAL A 3 14.34 -16.69 -5.73
N ASN A 4 13.14 -17.02 -5.23
CA ASN A 4 12.11 -16.02 -4.91
C ASN A 4 12.20 -15.50 -3.47
N ILE A 5 12.51 -16.36 -2.48
CA ILE A 5 12.43 -15.99 -1.07
C ILE A 5 13.50 -14.95 -0.68
N ALA A 6 14.73 -15.12 -1.13
CA ALA A 6 15.81 -14.17 -0.85
C ALA A 6 15.54 -12.78 -1.48
N ARG A 7 14.99 -12.74 -2.69
CA ARG A 7 14.63 -11.48 -3.37
C ARG A 7 13.46 -10.77 -2.67
N THR A 8 12.45 -11.52 -2.23
CA THR A 8 11.32 -10.98 -1.45
C THR A 8 11.78 -10.47 -0.09
N ALA A 9 12.65 -11.20 0.62
CA ALA A 9 13.26 -10.72 1.86
C ALA A 9 13.95 -9.37 1.60
N THR A 10 14.92 -9.31 0.69
CA THR A 10 15.65 -8.06 0.39
C THR A 10 14.72 -6.91 -0.03
N SER A 11 13.62 -7.20 -0.73
CA SER A 11 12.61 -6.21 -1.10
C SER A 11 11.84 -5.67 0.11
N LYS A 12 11.45 -6.55 1.04
CA LYS A 12 10.78 -6.20 2.30
C LYS A 12 11.70 -5.39 3.21
N GLU A 13 12.95 -5.82 3.40
CA GLU A 13 13.89 -5.09 4.25
C GLU A 13 14.13 -3.66 3.74
N LEU A 14 14.29 -3.50 2.43
CA LEU A 14 14.39 -2.17 1.82
C LEU A 14 13.12 -1.33 2.07
N LEU A 15 11.93 -1.93 1.96
CA LEU A 15 10.68 -1.22 2.20
C LEU A 15 10.52 -0.82 3.68
N SER A 16 10.91 -1.70 4.61
CA SER A 16 10.93 -1.40 6.04
C SER A 16 11.84 -0.21 6.35
N ASP A 17 13.02 -0.14 5.73
CA ASP A 17 13.94 1.00 5.86
C ASP A 17 13.37 2.30 5.29
N VAL A 18 12.55 2.21 4.23
CA VAL A 18 11.82 3.37 3.69
C VAL A 18 10.74 3.79 4.67
N PHE A 19 9.90 2.88 5.14
CA PHE A 19 8.81 3.16 6.09
C PHE A 19 9.31 3.78 7.40
N ALA A 20 10.48 3.34 7.90
CA ALA A 20 11.12 3.90 9.08
C ALA A 20 11.52 5.39 8.94
N ARG A 21 11.60 5.91 7.70
CA ARG A 21 12.06 7.28 7.39
C ARG A 21 10.97 8.16 6.77
N LEU A 22 9.77 7.64 6.55
CA LEU A 22 8.67 8.42 5.97
C LEU A 22 8.27 9.57 6.90
N HIS A 23 7.91 10.70 6.30
CA HIS A 23 7.39 11.88 6.97
C HIS A 23 6.28 12.52 6.13
N SER A 24 5.64 13.56 6.66
CA SER A 24 4.48 14.25 6.07
C SER A 24 4.71 14.92 4.70
N ARG A 25 5.94 14.85 4.17
CA ARG A 25 6.32 15.39 2.84
C ARG A 25 6.85 14.31 1.90
N SER A 26 6.92 13.05 2.34
CA SER A 26 7.41 11.95 1.50
C SER A 26 6.42 11.63 0.38
N CYS A 27 5.12 11.65 0.66
CA CYS A 27 4.09 11.60 -0.36
C CYS A 27 3.61 13.00 -0.77
N PRO A 28 3.17 13.20 -2.03
CA PRO A 28 3.15 12.21 -3.11
C PRO A 28 4.35 12.33 -4.06
N THR A 29 5.40 13.08 -3.67
CA THR A 29 6.47 13.50 -4.60
C THR A 29 7.77 12.71 -4.48
N GLU A 30 8.01 11.99 -3.39
CA GLU A 30 9.16 11.08 -3.26
C GLU A 30 8.73 9.63 -3.28
N PHE A 31 7.62 9.31 -2.62
CA PHE A 31 7.02 8.00 -2.60
C PHE A 31 5.51 8.10 -2.75
N ASN A 32 4.87 6.98 -3.10
CA ASN A 32 3.42 6.83 -3.00
C ASN A 32 3.06 5.34 -2.86
N PHE A 33 2.43 4.96 -1.74
CA PHE A 33 2.14 3.55 -1.45
C PHE A 33 0.66 3.20 -1.50
N HIS A 34 -0.22 4.13 -1.87
CA HIS A 34 -1.65 3.86 -1.97
C HIS A 34 -2.22 4.55 -3.21
N MET A 35 -2.57 3.76 -4.22
CA MET A 35 -3.13 4.25 -5.48
C MET A 35 -3.83 3.12 -6.24
N HIS A 36 -4.82 3.51 -7.05
CA HIS A 36 -5.65 2.58 -7.80
C HIS A 36 -5.54 2.83 -9.30
N THR A 37 -5.67 1.75 -10.07
CA THR A 37 -5.65 1.76 -11.52
C THR A 37 -6.98 1.27 -12.07
N VAL A 38 -7.09 1.23 -13.40
CA VAL A 38 -8.23 0.63 -14.10
C VAL A 38 -8.45 -0.87 -13.81
N TYR A 39 -7.53 -1.52 -13.09
CA TYR A 39 -7.65 -2.93 -12.70
C TYR A 39 -8.52 -3.14 -11.46
N SER A 40 -8.89 -2.08 -10.76
CA SER A 40 -9.91 -2.05 -9.72
C SER A 40 -10.96 -0.97 -10.01
N ASP A 41 -10.95 0.14 -9.28
CA ASP A 41 -11.89 1.26 -9.38
C ASP A 41 -11.22 2.62 -9.65
N GLY A 42 -9.91 2.61 -9.93
CA GLY A 42 -9.17 3.77 -10.41
C GLY A 42 -9.36 4.06 -11.90
N ARG A 43 -8.79 5.18 -12.36
CA ARG A 43 -8.86 5.63 -13.76
C ARG A 43 -7.52 5.64 -14.49
N LEU A 44 -6.41 5.57 -13.76
CA LEU A 44 -5.08 5.51 -14.34
C LEU A 44 -4.83 4.17 -15.01
N GLN A 45 -4.39 4.21 -16.27
CA GLN A 45 -3.74 3.06 -16.90
C GLN A 45 -2.36 2.85 -16.26
N PRO A 46 -1.92 1.61 -15.96
CA PRO A 46 -0.62 1.39 -15.32
C PRO A 46 0.58 2.00 -16.08
N SER A 47 0.55 2.06 -17.41
CA SER A 47 1.59 2.73 -18.20
C SER A 47 1.63 4.24 -17.94
N VAL A 48 0.48 4.91 -17.99
CA VAL A 48 0.35 6.35 -17.71
C VAL A 48 0.72 6.67 -16.26
N LEU A 49 0.39 5.77 -15.34
CA LEU A 49 0.79 5.86 -13.94
C LEU A 49 2.33 5.85 -13.82
N MET A 50 3.00 4.93 -14.49
CA MET A 50 4.47 4.85 -14.46
C MET A 50 5.14 6.04 -15.17
N GLU A 51 4.56 6.57 -16.25
CA GLU A 51 5.00 7.83 -16.87
C GLU A 51 4.93 9.00 -15.87
N GLN A 52 3.82 9.12 -15.12
CA GLN A 52 3.70 10.13 -14.06
C GLN A 52 4.73 9.91 -12.95
N ALA A 53 4.92 8.66 -12.51
CA ALA A 53 5.89 8.33 -11.46
C ALA A 53 7.32 8.77 -11.84
N LEU A 54 7.74 8.51 -13.08
CA LEU A 54 9.02 8.97 -13.62
C LEU A 54 9.09 10.50 -13.72
N ALA A 55 8.05 11.14 -14.26
CA ALA A 55 8.02 12.60 -14.42
C ALA A 55 8.01 13.37 -13.09
N ILE A 56 7.39 12.81 -12.04
CA ILE A 56 7.40 13.36 -10.68
C ILE A 56 8.79 13.16 -10.03
N GLY A 57 9.54 12.14 -10.46
CA GLY A 57 10.81 11.75 -9.84
C GLY A 57 10.61 10.90 -8.58
N LEU A 58 9.60 10.03 -8.56
CA LEU A 58 9.39 9.11 -7.43
C LEU A 58 10.62 8.21 -7.25
N LYS A 59 11.00 8.02 -5.99
CA LYS A 59 12.03 7.07 -5.55
C LYS A 59 11.45 5.67 -5.41
N GLY A 60 10.15 5.55 -5.12
CA GLY A 60 9.46 4.27 -5.15
C GLY A 60 7.97 4.35 -4.88
N LEU A 61 7.25 3.29 -5.24
CA LEU A 61 5.80 3.23 -5.19
C LEU A 61 5.26 1.80 -5.10
N ALA A 62 3.99 1.68 -4.74
CA ALA A 62 3.21 0.44 -4.83
C ALA A 62 1.83 0.75 -5.41
N ILE A 63 1.41 -0.02 -6.42
CA ILE A 63 0.03 -0.03 -6.91
C ILE A 63 -0.78 -0.95 -6.00
N THR A 64 -1.90 -0.48 -5.46
CA THR A 64 -2.67 -1.17 -4.42
C THR A 64 -4.12 -1.36 -4.84
N ASP A 65 -4.34 -1.79 -6.08
CA ASP A 65 -5.67 -2.14 -6.59
C ASP A 65 -6.43 -3.07 -5.64
N HIS A 66 -7.75 -2.87 -5.54
CA HIS A 66 -8.60 -3.73 -4.73
C HIS A 66 -8.57 -5.19 -5.20
N HIS A 67 -8.12 -6.09 -4.32
CA HIS A 67 -8.15 -7.54 -4.51
C HIS A 67 -7.48 -8.04 -5.80
N THR A 68 -6.50 -7.32 -6.34
CA THR A 68 -5.69 -7.77 -7.49
C THR A 68 -4.31 -7.11 -7.52
N ILE A 69 -3.38 -7.75 -8.22
CA ILE A 69 -2.06 -7.19 -8.57
C ILE A 69 -1.88 -6.99 -10.08
N ASP A 70 -2.94 -7.14 -10.88
CA ASP A 70 -2.83 -7.08 -12.34
C ASP A 70 -2.29 -5.72 -12.83
N GLY A 71 -2.67 -4.62 -12.16
CA GLY A 71 -2.12 -3.29 -12.44
C GLY A 71 -0.61 -3.21 -12.16
N TYR A 72 -0.15 -3.85 -11.08
CA TYR A 72 1.28 -4.01 -10.78
C TYR A 72 2.01 -4.82 -11.85
N GLU A 73 1.44 -5.94 -12.33
CA GLU A 73 2.10 -6.78 -13.33
C GLU A 73 2.32 -6.03 -14.66
N VAL A 74 1.31 -5.26 -15.09
CA VAL A 74 1.42 -4.42 -16.29
C VAL A 74 2.41 -3.28 -16.09
N ALA A 75 2.38 -2.59 -14.95
CA ALA A 75 3.35 -1.54 -14.63
C ALA A 75 4.78 -2.07 -14.59
N ARG A 76 5.00 -3.26 -14.01
CA ARG A 76 6.31 -3.92 -13.95
C ARG A 76 6.83 -4.22 -15.35
N GLN A 77 6.01 -4.84 -16.21
CA GLN A 77 6.41 -5.14 -17.58
C GLN A 77 6.73 -3.86 -18.37
N TRP A 78 5.89 -2.83 -18.24
CA TRP A 78 6.13 -1.54 -18.87
C TRP A 78 7.44 -0.91 -18.41
N LEU A 79 7.74 -0.96 -17.11
CA LEU A 79 8.98 -0.40 -16.57
C LEU A 79 10.23 -1.17 -17.02
N ASP A 80 10.13 -2.50 -17.13
CA ASP A 80 11.20 -3.34 -17.67
C ASP A 80 11.49 -2.99 -19.15
N ASP A 81 10.46 -2.77 -19.96
CA ASP A 81 10.59 -2.36 -21.37
C ASP A 81 11.11 -0.91 -21.50
N TRP A 82 10.69 0.00 -20.61
CA TRP A 82 11.17 1.37 -20.57
C TRP A 82 12.67 1.44 -20.25
N LYS A 83 13.14 0.66 -19.27
CA LYS A 83 14.57 0.57 -18.92
C LYS A 83 15.44 0.06 -20.06
N TRP A 84 14.91 -0.84 -20.89
CA TRP A 84 15.63 -1.34 -22.05
C TRP A 84 15.94 -0.23 -23.06
N SER A 85 15.05 0.75 -23.20
CA SER A 85 15.25 1.91 -24.08
C SER A 85 15.99 3.08 -23.42
N HIS A 86 16.11 3.11 -22.09
CA HIS A 86 16.75 4.18 -21.31
C HIS A 86 17.81 3.60 -20.35
N PRO A 87 18.88 2.97 -20.86
CA PRO A 87 19.87 2.31 -20.01
C PRO A 87 20.61 3.31 -19.12
N GLY A 88 20.64 3.04 -17.82
CA GLY A 88 21.36 3.85 -16.83
C GLY A 88 20.58 5.02 -16.26
N GLU A 89 19.32 5.23 -16.67
CA GLU A 89 18.44 6.19 -16.01
C GLU A 89 17.91 5.67 -14.68
N ASP A 90 17.81 6.57 -13.70
CA ASP A 90 17.21 6.27 -12.41
C ASP A 90 15.71 6.07 -12.55
N VAL A 91 15.19 5.02 -11.90
CA VAL A 91 13.77 4.69 -11.91
C VAL A 91 13.27 4.46 -10.48
N PRO A 92 11.97 4.67 -10.21
CA PRO A 92 11.41 4.30 -8.92
C PRO A 92 11.52 2.80 -8.67
N TYR A 93 11.68 2.42 -7.41
CA TYR A 93 11.43 1.06 -6.98
C TYR A 93 9.92 0.76 -7.00
N LEU A 94 9.51 -0.28 -7.71
CA LEU A 94 8.10 -0.73 -7.76
C LEU A 94 7.92 -1.98 -6.90
N TRP A 95 7.28 -1.84 -5.73
CA TRP A 95 6.90 -2.97 -4.88
C TRP A 95 5.55 -3.54 -5.29
N THR A 96 5.34 -4.84 -5.07
CA THR A 96 3.99 -5.43 -5.09
C THR A 96 3.13 -4.73 -4.04
N GLY A 97 1.90 -4.39 -4.39
CA GLY A 97 0.91 -3.80 -3.52
C GLY A 97 -0.48 -4.41 -3.78
N VAL A 98 -1.35 -4.39 -2.79
CA VAL A 98 -2.78 -4.73 -2.91
C VAL A 98 -3.55 -4.09 -1.77
N GLU A 99 -4.78 -3.67 -1.99
CA GLU A 99 -5.73 -3.33 -0.92
C GLU A 99 -6.78 -4.44 -0.76
N ILE A 100 -6.93 -4.97 0.46
CA ILE A 100 -7.80 -6.11 0.78
C ILE A 100 -8.82 -5.70 1.83
N ASN A 101 -10.11 -5.85 1.53
CA ASN A 101 -11.19 -5.69 2.50
C ASN A 101 -11.13 -6.77 3.59
N ALA A 102 -11.37 -6.38 4.83
CA ALA A 102 -11.36 -7.26 5.98
C ALA A 102 -12.32 -6.80 7.09
N ASN A 103 -12.79 -7.72 7.93
CA ASN A 103 -13.48 -7.43 9.18
C ASN A 103 -12.48 -7.19 10.32
N LEU A 104 -12.64 -6.07 11.03
CA LEU A 104 -11.94 -5.78 12.28
C LEU A 104 -12.90 -5.05 13.24
N LEU A 105 -13.15 -5.61 14.42
CA LEU A 105 -14.10 -5.05 15.41
C LEU A 105 -15.50 -4.78 14.81
N ASP A 106 -16.01 -5.73 14.03
CA ASP A 106 -17.33 -5.69 13.39
C ASP A 106 -17.52 -4.51 12.40
N VAL A 107 -16.42 -3.95 11.89
CA VAL A 107 -16.43 -3.00 10.78
C VAL A 107 -15.53 -3.47 9.65
N GLU A 108 -15.94 -3.16 8.43
CA GLU A 108 -15.07 -3.32 7.27
C GLU A 108 -13.94 -2.29 7.33
N VAL A 109 -12.72 -2.82 7.27
CA VAL A 109 -11.48 -2.08 7.12
C VAL A 109 -10.77 -2.55 5.85
N HIS A 110 -9.76 -1.80 5.43
CA HIS A 110 -8.89 -2.17 4.34
C HIS A 110 -7.47 -2.37 4.88
N ILE A 111 -6.85 -3.46 4.46
CA ILE A 111 -5.46 -3.79 4.77
C ILE A 111 -4.67 -3.74 3.48
N LEU A 112 -3.64 -2.90 3.48
CA LEU A 112 -2.66 -2.81 2.42
C LEU A 112 -1.60 -3.90 2.64
N GLY A 113 -1.34 -4.70 1.61
CA GLY A 113 -0.25 -5.67 1.59
C GLY A 113 0.89 -5.20 0.69
N TYR A 114 2.13 -5.28 1.15
CA TYR A 114 3.31 -4.82 0.40
C TYR A 114 4.44 -5.83 0.34
N ALA A 115 5.28 -5.72 -0.70
CA ALA A 115 6.55 -6.45 -0.83
C ALA A 115 6.45 -7.98 -0.65
N PHE A 116 5.28 -8.57 -0.90
CA PHE A 116 5.08 -10.01 -0.89
C PHE A 116 5.51 -10.64 -2.20
N ALA A 117 5.75 -11.95 -2.22
CA ALA A 117 5.96 -12.67 -3.47
C ALA A 117 4.67 -12.63 -4.30
N TYR A 118 4.70 -12.04 -5.50
CA TYR A 118 3.52 -11.86 -6.35
C TYR A 118 2.76 -13.17 -6.68
N ASN A 119 3.43 -14.32 -6.58
CA ASN A 119 2.85 -15.66 -6.79
C ASN A 119 2.61 -16.43 -5.48
N ALA A 120 2.61 -15.76 -4.33
CA ALA A 120 2.41 -16.35 -3.01
C ALA A 120 1.08 -17.13 -2.93
N PRO A 121 1.11 -18.44 -2.66
CA PRO A 121 -0.11 -19.24 -2.54
C PRO A 121 -1.08 -18.74 -1.47
N SER A 122 -0.56 -18.16 -0.38
CA SER A 122 -1.35 -17.62 0.74
C SER A 122 -2.26 -16.46 0.32
N LEU A 123 -1.86 -15.67 -0.69
CA LEU A 123 -2.61 -14.51 -1.17
C LEU A 123 -3.61 -14.85 -2.28
N LYS A 124 -3.55 -16.06 -2.87
CA LYS A 124 -4.45 -16.46 -3.96
C LYS A 124 -5.94 -16.25 -3.67
N PRO A 125 -6.48 -16.55 -2.46
CA PRO A 125 -7.89 -16.30 -2.16
C PRO A 125 -8.28 -14.83 -2.26
N TYR A 126 -7.34 -13.93 -1.95
CA TYR A 126 -7.55 -12.49 -1.84
C TYR A 126 -7.32 -11.74 -3.15
N LEU A 127 -6.58 -12.34 -4.10
CA LEU A 127 -6.25 -11.78 -5.42
C LEU A 127 -7.20 -12.28 -6.50
N GLN A 128 -8.51 -12.07 -6.30
CA GLN A 128 -9.58 -12.56 -7.18
C GLN A 128 -10.56 -11.46 -7.63
N ARG A 129 -10.20 -10.18 -7.44
CA ARG A 129 -11.04 -8.99 -7.69
C ARG A 129 -12.41 -9.05 -7.00
N ARG A 130 -12.49 -9.74 -5.86
CA ARG A 130 -13.70 -9.87 -5.05
C ARG A 130 -13.34 -9.98 -3.58
N ILE A 131 -14.24 -9.47 -2.76
CA ILE A 131 -14.17 -9.60 -1.31
C ILE A 131 -14.37 -11.08 -0.95
N VAL A 132 -13.50 -11.60 -0.09
CA VAL A 132 -13.62 -12.95 0.49
C VAL A 132 -14.69 -12.96 1.58
N THR A 133 -15.16 -14.14 1.98
CA THR A 133 -16.20 -14.27 3.02
C THR A 133 -15.78 -15.27 4.10
N GLY A 134 -16.55 -15.31 5.19
CA GLY A 134 -16.29 -16.24 6.29
C GLY A 134 -14.96 -15.92 6.99
N SER A 135 -14.20 -16.96 7.35
CA SER A 135 -12.94 -16.79 8.07
C SER A 135 -11.92 -15.96 7.30
N ASP A 136 -11.86 -16.09 5.97
CA ASP A 136 -10.84 -15.40 5.19
C ASP A 136 -11.02 -13.88 5.24
N TYR A 137 -12.25 -13.40 5.47
CA TYR A 137 -12.57 -11.98 5.61
C TYR A 137 -12.06 -11.38 6.93
N GLU A 138 -11.73 -12.18 7.94
CA GLU A 138 -11.22 -11.65 9.20
C GLU A 138 -9.82 -11.04 9.03
N ALA A 139 -9.60 -9.82 9.56
CA ALA A 139 -8.34 -9.10 9.45
C ALA A 139 -7.12 -9.94 9.87
N LYS A 140 -7.28 -10.79 10.87
CA LYS A 140 -6.23 -11.72 11.33
C LYS A 140 -5.73 -12.63 10.20
N ASN A 141 -6.64 -13.14 9.36
CA ASN A 141 -6.29 -14.05 8.28
C ASN A 141 -5.72 -13.32 7.07
N VAL A 142 -6.21 -12.10 6.79
CA VAL A 142 -5.61 -11.21 5.78
C VAL A 142 -4.16 -10.87 6.13
N ILE A 143 -3.90 -10.42 7.38
CA ILE A 143 -2.56 -10.13 7.89
C ILE A 143 -1.66 -11.36 7.77
N ALA A 144 -2.12 -12.51 8.26
CA ALA A 144 -1.37 -13.76 8.20
C ALA A 144 -1.05 -14.18 6.75
N ALA A 145 -1.98 -13.99 5.80
CA ALA A 145 -1.76 -14.32 4.41
C ALA A 145 -0.68 -13.45 3.75
N ILE A 146 -0.67 -12.14 4.06
CA ILE A 146 0.35 -11.20 3.60
C ILE A 146 1.73 -11.58 4.17
N HIS A 147 1.81 -11.87 5.46
CA HIS A 147 3.06 -12.30 6.11
C HIS A 147 3.58 -13.63 5.58
N GLN A 148 2.70 -14.61 5.34
CA GLN A 148 3.08 -15.88 4.71
C GLN A 148 3.58 -15.69 3.27
N GLY A 149 3.10 -14.65 2.59
CA GLY A 149 3.63 -14.21 1.30
C GLY A 149 4.98 -13.50 1.39
N GLY A 150 5.50 -13.27 2.60
CA GLY A 150 6.74 -12.55 2.88
C GLY A 150 6.61 -11.04 2.89
N GLY A 151 5.39 -10.50 2.89
CA GLY A 151 5.12 -9.06 2.84
C GLY A 151 4.89 -8.38 4.19
N LEU A 152 4.51 -7.11 4.13
CA LEU A 152 4.08 -6.28 5.27
C LEU A 152 2.59 -5.93 5.13
N ALA A 153 1.86 -5.97 6.24
CA ALA A 153 0.45 -5.60 6.33
C ALA A 153 0.28 -4.25 7.04
N VAL A 154 -0.55 -3.36 6.47
CA VAL A 154 -0.74 -1.98 6.95
C VAL A 154 -2.22 -1.64 6.97
N LEU A 155 -2.72 -1.05 8.06
CA LEU A 155 -4.10 -0.57 8.12
C LEU A 155 -4.23 0.71 7.29
N ALA A 156 -5.07 0.67 6.25
CA ALA A 156 -5.31 1.82 5.38
C ALA A 156 -6.18 2.86 6.08
N HIS A 157 -5.94 4.14 5.78
CA HIS A 157 -6.76 5.31 6.13
C HIS A 157 -7.65 5.17 7.38
N PRO A 158 -7.08 4.86 8.57
CA PRO A 158 -7.84 4.37 9.72
C PRO A 158 -8.87 5.37 10.26
N ALA A 159 -8.74 6.67 9.97
CA ALA A 159 -9.71 7.68 10.39
C ALA A 159 -10.95 7.77 9.47
N ARG A 160 -11.06 6.93 8.42
CA ARG A 160 -12.27 6.83 7.57
C ARG A 160 -13.36 5.95 8.14
N TYR A 161 -13.01 5.04 9.05
CA TYR A 161 -13.94 4.02 9.54
C TYR A 161 -14.85 4.56 10.66
N ARG A 162 -15.96 3.86 10.90
CA ARG A 162 -16.95 4.22 11.94
C ARG A 162 -16.51 3.85 13.37
N LYS A 163 -15.28 3.39 13.54
CA LYS A 163 -14.69 3.04 14.84
C LYS A 163 -13.58 4.03 15.20
N PRO A 164 -13.43 4.40 16.48
CA PRO A 164 -12.35 5.29 16.89
C PRO A 164 -10.96 4.73 16.62
N LEU A 165 -10.00 5.60 16.29
CA LEU A 165 -8.59 5.24 16.07
C LEU A 165 -7.98 4.47 17.25
N HIS A 166 -8.32 4.88 18.48
CA HIS A 166 -7.84 4.28 19.71
C HIS A 166 -8.47 2.91 20.04
N GLU A 167 -9.43 2.44 19.23
CA GLU A 167 -9.92 1.05 19.27
C GLU A 167 -9.32 0.24 18.11
N LEU A 168 -9.36 0.80 16.89
CA LEU A 168 -8.93 0.09 15.68
C LEU A 168 -7.42 -0.21 15.65
N ILE A 169 -6.58 0.79 15.91
CA ILE A 169 -5.13 0.64 15.81
C ILE A 169 -4.61 -0.38 16.84
N PRO A 170 -5.01 -0.31 18.13
CA PRO A 170 -4.62 -1.33 19.10
C PRO A 170 -5.13 -2.73 18.75
N ALA A 171 -6.35 -2.85 18.22
CA ALA A 171 -6.90 -4.14 17.81
C ALA A 171 -6.11 -4.72 16.63
N ALA A 172 -5.76 -3.91 15.63
CA ALA A 172 -4.92 -4.33 14.51
C ALA A 172 -3.51 -4.72 14.99
N ALA A 173 -2.91 -3.94 15.91
CA ALA A 173 -1.62 -4.25 16.52
C ALA A 173 -1.63 -5.60 17.26
N ALA A 174 -2.71 -5.90 18.00
CA ALA A 174 -2.87 -7.19 18.68
C ALA A 174 -2.96 -8.39 17.72
N LEU A 175 -3.32 -8.15 16.46
CA LEU A 175 -3.31 -9.16 15.39
C LEU A 175 -1.97 -9.26 14.66
N GLY A 176 -1.00 -8.41 15.01
CA GLY A 176 0.35 -8.41 14.44
C GLY A 176 0.51 -7.56 13.17
N ILE A 177 -0.37 -6.58 12.92
CA ILE A 177 -0.17 -5.66 11.78
C ILE A 177 1.18 -4.93 11.89
N ASP A 178 1.82 -4.62 10.75
CA ASP A 178 3.15 -4.01 10.74
C ASP A 178 3.10 -2.48 10.77
N GLY A 179 2.02 -1.89 10.27
CA GLY A 179 1.93 -0.44 10.10
C GLY A 179 0.51 0.12 10.01
N VAL A 180 0.43 1.44 10.00
CA VAL A 180 -0.79 2.23 9.80
C VAL A 180 -0.52 3.36 8.82
N GLU A 181 -1.48 3.66 7.94
CA GLU A 181 -1.40 4.79 7.04
C GLU A 181 -1.66 6.11 7.78
N ALA A 182 -0.58 6.82 8.10
CA ALA A 182 -0.65 8.05 8.88
C ALA A 182 -0.76 9.28 7.98
N PHE A 183 0.01 9.32 6.89
CA PHE A 183 0.08 10.47 6.01
C PHE A 183 -0.93 10.33 4.87
N TYR A 184 -2.19 10.62 5.21
CA TYR A 184 -3.35 10.52 4.32
C TYR A 184 -4.14 11.83 4.31
N ALA A 185 -4.77 12.15 3.18
CA ALA A 185 -5.43 13.43 2.96
C ALA A 185 -6.96 13.37 3.14
N TYR A 186 -7.44 13.14 4.36
CA TYR A 186 -8.86 12.91 4.69
C TYR A 186 -9.82 14.00 4.18
N ASN A 187 -9.38 15.26 4.11
CA ASN A 187 -10.18 16.38 3.59
C ASN A 187 -10.02 16.67 2.10
N ASN A 188 -9.31 15.81 1.35
CA ASN A 188 -9.05 15.94 -0.09
C ASN A 188 -8.60 17.35 -0.53
N PRO A 189 -7.48 17.87 0.00
CA PRO A 189 -6.94 19.15 -0.39
C PRO A 189 -6.28 19.07 -1.78
N ASN A 190 -6.30 20.18 -2.51
CA ASN A 190 -5.56 20.37 -3.75
C ASN A 190 -4.74 21.68 -3.63
N PRO A 191 -3.40 21.62 -3.52
CA PRO A 191 -2.53 20.45 -3.65
C PRO A 191 -2.71 19.43 -2.51
N TRP A 192 -2.40 18.16 -2.79
CA TRP A 192 -2.44 17.09 -1.79
C TRP A 192 -1.49 17.40 -0.63
N LYS A 193 -1.99 17.18 0.57
CA LYS A 193 -1.24 17.23 1.83
C LYS A 193 -1.95 16.36 2.86
N PRO A 194 -1.22 15.72 3.78
CA PRO A 194 -1.85 14.91 4.81
C PRO A 194 -2.66 15.80 5.77
N SER A 195 -3.74 15.27 6.32
CA SER A 195 -4.56 15.99 7.29
C SER A 195 -3.88 15.96 8.65
N VAL A 196 -3.50 17.14 9.15
CA VAL A 196 -2.57 17.30 10.29
C VAL A 196 -3.09 16.63 11.57
N ILE A 197 -4.36 16.84 11.89
CA ILE A 197 -4.97 16.35 13.15
C ILE A 197 -4.99 14.81 13.16
N GLU A 198 -5.50 14.20 12.09
CA GLU A 198 -5.59 12.75 11.95
C GLU A 198 -4.18 12.14 11.89
N THR A 199 -3.25 12.79 11.17
CA THR A 199 -1.85 12.35 11.10
C THR A 199 -1.23 12.27 12.49
N GLU A 200 -1.33 13.33 13.31
CA GLU A 200 -0.75 13.36 14.65
C GLU A 200 -1.34 12.27 15.56
N GLN A 201 -2.65 12.03 15.48
CA GLN A 201 -3.33 10.99 16.25
C GLN A 201 -2.87 9.58 15.83
N VAL A 202 -2.79 9.31 14.53
CA VAL A 202 -2.34 8.01 14.00
C VAL A 202 -0.86 7.80 14.32
N GLN A 203 0.01 8.80 14.17
CA GLN A 203 1.43 8.69 14.51
C GLN A 203 1.66 8.40 15.99
N LYS A 204 0.88 9.04 16.88
CA LYS A 204 0.96 8.78 18.32
C LYS A 204 0.64 7.32 18.65
N LEU A 205 -0.44 6.78 18.07
CA LEU A 205 -0.81 5.38 18.27
C LEU A 205 0.20 4.44 17.60
N ALA A 206 0.69 4.76 16.39
CA ALA A 206 1.72 3.97 15.73
C ALA A 206 2.97 3.83 16.62
N PHE A 207 3.43 4.94 17.21
CA PHE A 207 4.55 4.93 18.14
C PHE A 207 4.28 4.08 19.39
N GLU A 208 3.10 4.21 20.01
CA GLU A 208 2.71 3.45 21.20
C GLU A 208 2.73 1.94 20.98
N TYR A 209 2.31 1.48 19.79
CA TYR A 209 2.20 0.06 19.45
C TYR A 209 3.38 -0.47 18.61
N GLY A 210 4.43 0.34 18.40
CA GLY A 210 5.62 -0.07 17.64
C GLY A 210 5.37 -0.34 16.15
N LEU A 211 4.42 0.39 15.55
CA LEU A 211 3.99 0.23 14.16
C LEU A 211 4.71 1.23 13.23
N TYR A 212 4.94 0.83 11.99
CA TYR A 212 5.37 1.76 10.94
C TYR A 212 4.26 2.75 10.57
N THR A 213 4.66 3.94 10.13
CA THR A 213 3.76 4.92 9.52
C THR A 213 3.97 4.96 8.01
N THR A 214 2.91 4.80 7.23
CA THR A 214 2.97 4.86 5.76
C THR A 214 2.27 6.10 5.21
N CYS A 215 2.40 6.29 3.89
CA CYS A 215 1.78 7.39 3.16
C CYS A 215 1.25 6.92 1.81
N GLY A 216 0.19 7.56 1.34
CA GLY A 216 -0.36 7.27 0.03
C GLY A 216 -1.43 8.27 -0.37
N THR A 217 -1.64 8.45 -1.67
CA THR A 217 -2.63 9.41 -2.14
C THR A 217 -4.03 8.86 -2.15
N ASP A 218 -4.17 7.54 -2.26
CA ASP A 218 -5.44 6.85 -2.44
C ASP A 218 -6.18 7.44 -3.66
N THR A 219 -5.43 7.65 -4.74
CA THR A 219 -5.97 8.21 -5.97
C THR A 219 -6.73 7.16 -6.75
N HIS A 220 -7.97 7.50 -7.13
CA HIS A 220 -8.76 6.80 -8.12
C HIS A 220 -8.92 7.66 -9.40
N GLY A 221 -8.38 8.88 -9.39
CA GLY A 221 -8.43 9.82 -10.50
C GLY A 221 -7.35 9.56 -11.55
N ASN A 222 -6.99 10.62 -12.28
CA ASN A 222 -5.98 10.60 -13.34
C ASN A 222 -4.62 11.18 -12.91
N SER A 223 -4.41 11.41 -11.62
CA SER A 223 -3.22 12.08 -11.10
C SER A 223 -2.69 11.39 -9.84
N LEU A 224 -1.41 11.05 -9.84
CA LEU A 224 -0.68 10.57 -8.65
C LEU A 224 -0.52 11.64 -7.56
N LEU A 225 -0.87 12.90 -7.83
CA LEU A 225 -0.69 14.03 -6.91
C LEU A 225 -1.98 14.44 -6.18
N GLN A 226 -3.06 13.67 -6.29
CA GLN A 226 -4.37 14.01 -5.74
C GLN A 226 -5.04 12.78 -5.12
N ARG A 227 -5.97 13.01 -4.17
CA ARG A 227 -6.83 11.98 -3.59
C ARG A 227 -8.23 12.13 -4.20
N ILE A 228 -8.48 11.52 -5.35
CA ILE A 228 -9.78 11.62 -6.05
C ILE A 228 -10.52 10.30 -5.91
#